data_AF-A0A811NYW9-F1
#
_entry.id   AF-A0A811NYW9-F1
#
_cell.length_a   1.000
_cell.length_b   1.000
_cell.length_c   1.000
_cell.angle_alpha   90.00
_cell.angle_beta   90.00
_cell.angle_gamma   90.00
#
_symmetry.space_group_name_H-M   'P 1'
#
loop_
_entity.id
_entity.type
_entity.pdbx_description
1 polymer ?
#
loop_
_entity_poly.entity_id
_entity_poly.type
_entity_poly.pdbx_seq_one_letter_code
_entity_poly.pdbx_strand_id
1 'polypeptide(L)'
;MGKRDFERLHHVAFFDAMATELPDEYEPQEVNHLTLVYFAVGGLSLLRELDRINKDEIAKWVLSFQVHPEANDDIGVGLFYGFCGSRSTQFPLPNVKDPCRDVSHLASTYSALAILKIIGYDLASIDCKALLLSLKKLQQPDGSFMPTHIGAETDLRFVYCAAAICSMLDDWTGMDKLKAKEYILSCQSYDGGFGMVPGSESHGGGTFCAVAALHLMGFIQVDLASNLRDSTSIDICMLLKWCLQVELVLNHVSAISPLVPSHVIL
;
A
#
# COMPACT_ATOMS: atom_id res chain seq x y z
N MET A 1 12.32 14.85 -33.58
CA MET A 1 11.53 14.11 -32.56
C MET A 1 10.32 14.96 -32.22
N GLY A 2 9.11 14.55 -32.59
CA GLY A 2 7.91 15.22 -32.10
C GLY A 2 7.83 15.06 -30.59
N LYS A 3 7.43 16.11 -29.86
CA LYS A 3 7.02 15.94 -28.46
C LYS A 3 5.94 14.87 -28.45
N ARG A 4 6.14 13.80 -27.68
CA ARG A 4 5.03 12.91 -27.32
C ARG A 4 4.13 13.74 -26.41
N ASP A 5 3.03 14.22 -26.95
CA ASP A 5 2.04 14.94 -26.16
C ASP A 5 1.37 13.96 -25.20
N PHE A 6 1.12 14.41 -23.98
CA PHE A 6 0.45 13.62 -22.96
C PHE A 6 -1.01 13.43 -23.36
N GLU A 7 -1.39 12.19 -23.69
CA GLU A 7 -2.74 11.83 -24.16
C GLU A 7 -3.76 11.80 -23.02
N ARG A 8 -3.97 12.95 -22.37
CA ARG A 8 -4.79 13.09 -21.17
C ARG A 8 -6.17 12.45 -21.30
N LEU A 9 -6.86 12.66 -22.41
CA LEU A 9 -8.22 12.16 -22.62
C LEU A 9 -8.28 10.63 -22.63
N HIS A 10 -7.28 9.95 -23.20
CA HIS A 10 -7.21 8.50 -23.18
C HIS A 10 -6.97 7.96 -21.75
N HIS A 11 -6.10 8.61 -20.98
CA HIS A 11 -5.87 8.25 -19.59
C HIS A 11 -7.12 8.44 -18.72
N VAL A 12 -7.85 9.55 -18.92
CA VAL A 12 -9.12 9.79 -18.21
C VAL A 12 -10.13 8.70 -18.55
N ALA A 13 -10.34 8.38 -19.82
CA ALA A 13 -11.27 7.33 -20.23
C ALA A 13 -10.91 5.95 -19.67
N PHE A 14 -9.61 5.63 -19.64
CA PHE A 14 -9.11 4.39 -19.05
C PHE A 14 -9.41 4.31 -17.55
N PHE A 15 -9.08 5.35 -16.77
CA PHE A 15 -9.31 5.34 -15.33
C PHE A 15 -10.79 5.41 -14.96
N ASP A 16 -11.61 6.11 -15.76
CA ASP A 16 -13.05 6.17 -15.59
C ASP A 16 -13.67 4.76 -15.72
N ALA A 17 -13.34 4.04 -16.80
CA ALA A 17 -13.77 2.67 -17.00
C ALA A 17 -13.31 1.74 -15.86
N MET A 18 -12.03 1.79 -15.50
CA MET A 18 -11.45 0.94 -14.44
C MET A 18 -12.02 1.24 -13.04
N ALA A 19 -12.55 2.44 -12.80
CA ALA A 19 -13.18 2.80 -11.53
C ALA A 19 -14.63 2.30 -11.42
N THR A 20 -15.31 2.05 -12.56
CA THR A 20 -16.72 1.64 -12.60
C THR A 20 -16.90 0.15 -12.86
N GLU A 21 -16.24 -0.38 -13.88
CA GLU A 21 -16.40 -1.77 -14.34
C GLU A 21 -15.06 -2.34 -14.78
N LEU A 22 -14.61 -3.41 -14.12
CA LEU A 22 -13.42 -4.14 -14.54
C LEU A 22 -13.77 -5.13 -15.66
N PRO A 23 -13.01 -5.15 -16.77
CA PRO A 23 -13.16 -6.17 -17.80
C PRO A 23 -12.93 -7.60 -17.27
N ASP A 24 -13.57 -8.59 -17.90
CA ASP A 24 -13.47 -10.01 -17.49
C ASP A 24 -12.02 -10.53 -17.48
N GLU A 25 -11.13 -9.95 -18.29
CA GLU A 25 -9.71 -10.30 -18.30
C GLU A 25 -8.99 -10.01 -16.97
N TYR A 26 -9.59 -9.19 -16.10
CA TYR A 26 -9.09 -8.91 -14.75
C TYR A 26 -9.60 -9.90 -13.69
N GLU A 27 -10.35 -10.94 -14.06
CA GLU A 27 -10.76 -12.01 -13.14
C GLU A 27 -9.60 -12.58 -12.29
N PRO A 28 -8.37 -12.82 -12.83
CA PRO A 28 -7.24 -13.29 -12.02
C PRO A 28 -6.78 -12.29 -10.95
N GLN A 29 -7.21 -11.03 -11.05
CA GLN A 29 -6.91 -9.95 -10.11
C GLN A 29 -8.06 -9.66 -9.14
N GLU A 30 -9.04 -10.56 -9.02
CA GLU A 30 -10.20 -10.39 -8.12
C GLU A 30 -9.77 -10.06 -6.69
N VAL A 31 -8.72 -10.71 -6.17
CA VAL A 31 -8.18 -10.43 -4.83
C VAL A 31 -7.51 -9.07 -4.68
N ASN A 32 -7.23 -8.38 -5.78
CA ASN A 32 -6.60 -7.06 -5.85
C ASN A 32 -7.61 -5.97 -6.27
N HIS A 33 -8.91 -6.25 -6.25
CA HIS A 33 -9.94 -5.35 -6.78
C HIS A 33 -9.89 -3.96 -6.13
N LEU A 34 -9.78 -3.88 -4.80
CA LEU A 34 -9.60 -2.60 -4.10
C LEU A 34 -8.33 -1.85 -4.54
N THR A 35 -7.24 -2.57 -4.83
CA THR A 35 -5.99 -1.96 -5.28
C THR A 35 -6.11 -1.41 -6.70
N LEU A 36 -6.81 -2.12 -7.59
CA LEU A 36 -7.07 -1.63 -8.96
C LEU A 36 -7.94 -0.37 -8.94
N VAL A 37 -9.01 -0.37 -8.14
CA VAL A 37 -9.88 0.81 -7.98
C VAL A 37 -9.11 1.96 -7.33
N TYR A 38 -8.23 1.69 -6.36
CA TYR A 38 -7.33 2.70 -5.78
C TYR A 38 -6.47 3.38 -6.86
N PHE A 39 -5.88 2.62 -7.78
CA PHE A 39 -5.12 3.20 -8.88
C PHE A 39 -6.00 4.00 -9.84
N ALA A 40 -7.20 3.53 -10.16
CA ALA A 40 -8.13 4.23 -11.04
C ALA A 40 -8.61 5.57 -10.44
N VAL A 41 -9.09 5.54 -9.20
CA VAL A 41 -9.54 6.71 -8.44
C VAL A 41 -8.38 7.69 -8.20
N GLY A 42 -7.20 7.19 -7.86
CA GLY A 42 -5.98 8.00 -7.72
C GLY A 42 -5.59 8.67 -9.04
N GLY A 43 -5.66 7.93 -10.16
CA GLY A 43 -5.42 8.46 -11.51
C GLY A 43 -6.38 9.59 -11.87
N LEU A 44 -7.68 9.41 -11.65
CA LEU A 44 -8.69 10.46 -11.86
C LEU A 44 -8.44 11.68 -10.98
N SER A 45 -8.07 11.47 -9.71
CA SER A 45 -7.73 12.55 -8.78
C SER A 45 -6.52 13.37 -9.27
N LEU A 46 -5.43 12.70 -9.67
CA LEU A 46 -4.23 13.34 -10.23
C LEU A 46 -4.55 14.14 -11.51
N LEU A 47 -5.47 13.63 -12.32
CA LEU A 47 -5.93 14.30 -13.54
C LEU A 47 -6.98 15.38 -13.28
N ARG A 48 -7.47 15.55 -12.04
CA ARG A 48 -8.55 16.49 -11.66
C ARG A 48 -9.88 16.18 -12.34
N GLU A 49 -10.22 14.90 -12.47
CA GLU A 49 -11.43 14.39 -13.12
C GLU A 49 -12.25 13.50 -12.17
N LEU A 50 -12.08 13.69 -10.86
CA LEU A 50 -12.74 12.89 -9.81
C LEU A 50 -14.27 13.10 -9.76
N ASP A 51 -14.79 14.13 -10.42
CA ASP A 51 -16.25 14.40 -10.47
C ASP A 51 -16.98 13.52 -11.50
N ARG A 52 -16.25 12.70 -12.27
CA ARG A 52 -16.84 11.72 -13.21
C ARG A 52 -17.47 10.52 -12.52
N ILE A 53 -16.92 10.15 -11.36
CA ILE A 53 -17.34 8.96 -10.62
C ILE A 53 -18.34 9.33 -9.53
N ASN A 54 -19.26 8.40 -9.26
CA ASN A 54 -20.19 8.54 -8.14
C ASN A 54 -19.49 8.21 -6.82
N LYS A 55 -19.07 9.24 -6.09
CA LYS A 55 -18.31 9.13 -4.83
C LYS A 55 -19.09 8.36 -3.76
N ASP A 56 -20.41 8.53 -3.67
CA ASP A 56 -21.24 7.84 -2.68
C ASP A 56 -21.38 6.34 -2.98
N GLU A 57 -21.53 5.97 -4.26
CA GLU A 57 -21.55 4.57 -4.68
C GLU A 57 -20.21 3.89 -4.46
N ILE A 58 -19.10 4.57 -4.76
CA ILE A 58 -17.75 4.06 -4.50
C ILE A 58 -17.54 3.89 -2.99
N ALA A 59 -17.91 4.87 -2.16
CA ALA A 59 -17.80 4.75 -0.72
C ALA A 59 -18.58 3.54 -0.19
N LYS A 60 -19.84 3.39 -0.60
CA LYS A 60 -20.69 2.25 -0.24
C LYS A 60 -20.08 0.92 -0.69
N TRP A 61 -19.53 0.88 -1.91
CA TRP A 61 -18.88 -0.30 -2.44
C TRP A 61 -17.62 -0.67 -1.65
N VAL A 62 -16.71 0.28 -1.39
CA VAL A 62 -15.50 0.06 -0.60
C VAL A 62 -15.85 -0.44 0.81
N LEU A 63 -16.80 0.21 1.48
CA LEU A 63 -17.23 -0.16 2.84
C LEU A 63 -17.82 -1.58 2.89
N SER A 64 -18.36 -2.11 1.79
CA SER A 64 -18.86 -3.49 1.75
C SER A 64 -17.76 -4.56 1.85
N PHE A 65 -16.48 -4.18 1.71
CA PHE A 65 -15.33 -5.08 1.91
C PHE A 65 -14.83 -5.09 3.35
N GLN A 66 -15.33 -4.21 4.22
CA GLN A 66 -14.89 -4.13 5.60
C GLN A 66 -15.38 -5.36 6.37
N VAL A 67 -14.45 -6.00 7.09
CA VAL A 67 -14.76 -7.12 7.99
C VAL A 67 -15.05 -6.56 9.38
N HIS A 68 -16.20 -6.93 9.92
CA HIS A 68 -16.65 -6.52 11.25
C HIS A 68 -16.64 -7.72 12.21
N PRO A 69 -16.34 -7.51 13.50
CA PRO A 69 -16.46 -8.56 14.50
C PRO A 69 -17.92 -9.02 14.65
N GLU A 70 -18.15 -10.33 14.71
CA GLU A 70 -19.46 -10.88 15.06
C GLU A 70 -19.74 -10.68 16.57
N ALA A 71 -21.02 -10.68 16.98
CA ALA A 71 -21.42 -10.40 18.38
C ALA A 71 -20.81 -11.36 19.42
N ASN A 72 -20.31 -12.53 18.99
CA ASN A 72 -19.67 -13.53 19.83
C ASN A 72 -18.17 -13.70 19.54
N ASP A 73 -17.59 -12.87 18.67
CA ASP A 73 -16.16 -12.90 18.43
C ASP A 73 -15.45 -12.37 19.67
N ASP A 74 -14.70 -13.26 20.32
CA ASP A 74 -13.65 -12.79 21.21
C ASP A 74 -12.62 -12.10 20.31
N ILE A 75 -12.52 -10.77 20.42
CA ILE A 75 -11.51 -9.94 19.76
C ILE A 75 -10.11 -10.51 20.03
N GLY A 76 -9.94 -11.36 21.07
CA GLY A 76 -8.82 -12.23 21.37
C GLY A 76 -8.39 -13.23 20.30
N VAL A 77 -9.30 -13.78 19.47
CA VAL A 77 -9.09 -14.94 18.56
C VAL A 77 -8.11 -14.65 17.40
N GLY A 78 -7.66 -13.40 17.25
CA GLY A 78 -6.52 -13.07 16.41
C GLY A 78 -6.88 -12.74 14.97
N LEU A 79 -8.16 -12.67 14.61
CA LEU A 79 -8.63 -12.20 13.30
C LEU A 79 -8.19 -10.76 13.02
N PHE A 80 -8.04 -10.43 11.73
CA PHE A 80 -7.80 -9.07 11.27
C PHE A 80 -9.10 -8.46 10.73
N TYR A 81 -9.55 -7.35 11.33
CA TYR A 81 -10.80 -6.65 11.01
C TYR A 81 -10.53 -5.43 10.10
N GLY A 82 -9.93 -5.71 8.95
CA GLY A 82 -9.60 -4.72 7.93
C GLY A 82 -10.58 -4.79 6.75
N PHE A 83 -10.05 -4.71 5.54
CA PHE A 83 -10.81 -4.91 4.31
C PHE A 83 -10.31 -6.16 3.57
N CYS A 84 -11.24 -6.95 3.04
CA CYS A 84 -10.93 -8.09 2.17
C CYS A 84 -10.50 -7.62 0.78
N GLY A 85 -9.63 -8.39 0.12
CA GLY A 85 -9.25 -8.14 -1.27
C GLY A 85 -10.34 -8.47 -2.29
N SER A 86 -11.20 -9.44 -1.94
CA SER A 86 -12.35 -9.88 -2.73
C SER A 86 -13.58 -10.09 -1.84
N ARG A 87 -14.78 -10.04 -2.43
CA ARG A 87 -16.02 -10.49 -1.77
C ARG A 87 -16.19 -12.01 -1.82
N SER A 88 -15.58 -12.70 -2.80
CA SER A 88 -15.64 -14.16 -2.89
C SER A 88 -15.04 -14.84 -1.65
N THR A 89 -14.06 -14.20 -1.01
CA THR A 89 -13.45 -14.67 0.24
C THR A 89 -14.37 -14.56 1.47
N GLN A 90 -15.51 -13.86 1.35
CA GLN A 90 -16.54 -13.78 2.39
C GLN A 90 -17.54 -14.96 2.29
N PHE A 91 -17.52 -15.74 1.21
CA PHE A 91 -18.42 -16.89 1.03
C PHE A 91 -17.73 -18.21 1.40
N PRO A 92 -18.39 -19.10 2.16
CA PRO A 92 -17.82 -20.39 2.50
C PRO A 92 -17.72 -21.31 1.27
N LEU A 93 -16.55 -21.89 1.05
CA LEU A 93 -16.38 -22.94 0.05
C LEU A 93 -17.14 -24.22 0.47
N PRO A 94 -17.94 -24.84 -0.42
CA PRO A 94 -18.54 -26.13 -0.12
C PRO A 94 -17.45 -27.17 0.15
N ASN A 95 -17.58 -27.91 1.26
CA ASN A 95 -16.71 -29.03 1.68
C ASN A 95 -15.37 -28.72 2.36
N VAL A 96 -15.09 -27.48 2.77
CA VAL A 96 -13.98 -27.20 3.70
C VAL A 96 -14.53 -27.19 5.13
N LYS A 97 -14.01 -28.06 6.01
CA LYS A 97 -14.47 -28.17 7.42
C LYS A 97 -14.16 -26.92 8.26
N ASP A 98 -13.31 -26.05 7.74
CA ASP A 98 -12.93 -24.78 8.36
C ASP A 98 -12.58 -23.78 7.22
N PRO A 99 -13.59 -23.27 6.47
CA PRO A 99 -13.32 -22.27 5.45
C PRO A 99 -12.80 -21.05 6.21
N CYS A 100 -11.54 -20.68 5.96
CA CYS A 100 -10.91 -19.52 6.59
C CYS A 100 -11.75 -18.29 6.22
N ARG A 101 -12.68 -17.94 7.12
CA ARG A 101 -13.63 -16.84 6.93
C ARG A 101 -12.83 -15.55 6.95
N ASP A 102 -13.07 -14.70 5.96
CA ASP A 102 -12.76 -13.27 6.05
C ASP A 102 -11.29 -12.95 6.31
N VAL A 103 -10.42 -13.33 5.37
CA VAL A 103 -9.01 -12.94 5.41
C VAL A 103 -8.88 -11.50 4.92
N SER A 104 -9.20 -10.54 5.79
CA SER A 104 -8.76 -9.15 5.61
C SER A 104 -7.27 -9.13 5.31
N HIS A 105 -6.86 -8.21 4.45
CA HIS A 105 -5.47 -8.10 4.02
C HIS A 105 -4.98 -6.67 4.19
N LEU A 106 -3.78 -6.50 4.73
CA LEU A 106 -3.26 -5.19 5.10
C LEU A 106 -3.14 -4.22 3.92
N ALA A 107 -2.71 -4.72 2.75
CA ALA A 107 -2.67 -3.92 1.53
C ALA A 107 -4.08 -3.51 1.04
N SER A 108 -5.08 -4.38 1.19
CA SER A 108 -6.46 -4.08 0.81
C SER A 108 -7.08 -3.05 1.76
N THR A 109 -6.80 -3.15 3.05
CA THR A 109 -7.15 -2.14 4.06
C THR A 109 -6.55 -0.77 3.73
N TYR A 110 -5.27 -0.73 3.35
CA TYR A 110 -4.63 0.49 2.88
C TYR A 110 -5.35 1.07 1.65
N SER A 111 -5.58 0.25 0.62
CA SER A 111 -6.24 0.69 -0.62
C SER A 111 -7.66 1.23 -0.35
N ALA A 112 -8.43 0.55 0.49
CA ALA A 112 -9.78 0.98 0.88
C ALA A 112 -9.78 2.36 1.55
N LEU A 113 -8.97 2.55 2.59
CA LEU A 113 -8.89 3.82 3.30
C LEU A 113 -8.34 4.94 2.40
N ALA A 114 -7.39 4.63 1.51
CA ALA A 114 -6.86 5.58 0.55
C ALA A 114 -7.93 6.02 -0.47
N ILE A 115 -8.74 5.11 -1.01
CA ILE A 115 -9.88 5.44 -1.88
C ILE A 115 -10.83 6.39 -1.15
N LEU A 116 -11.28 6.01 0.05
CA LEU A 116 -12.20 6.79 0.87
C LEU A 116 -11.64 8.20 1.14
N LYS A 117 -10.34 8.31 1.44
CA LYS A 117 -9.67 9.60 1.62
C LYS A 117 -9.63 10.43 0.34
N ILE A 118 -9.32 9.83 -0.80
CA ILE A 118 -9.24 10.52 -2.10
C ILE A 118 -10.60 11.09 -2.51
N ILE A 119 -11.69 10.34 -2.31
CA ILE A 119 -13.04 10.80 -2.65
C ILE A 119 -13.64 11.78 -1.62
N GLY A 120 -12.91 12.07 -0.54
CA GLY A 120 -13.34 13.01 0.50
C GLY A 120 -14.34 12.44 1.50
N TYR A 121 -14.38 11.12 1.67
CA TYR A 121 -15.19 10.46 2.69
C TYR A 121 -14.66 10.75 4.10
N ASP A 122 -15.57 10.98 5.05
CA ASP A 122 -15.20 11.21 6.44
C ASP A 122 -14.85 9.88 7.13
N LEU A 123 -13.55 9.61 7.29
CA LEU A 123 -13.08 8.38 7.95
C LEU A 123 -13.49 8.31 9.44
N ALA A 124 -13.86 9.43 10.07
CA ALA A 124 -14.31 9.43 11.46
C ALA A 124 -15.65 8.69 11.65
N SER A 125 -16.41 8.44 10.56
CA SER A 125 -17.65 7.65 10.61
C SER A 125 -17.41 6.14 10.62
N ILE A 126 -16.18 5.68 10.42
CA ILE A 126 -15.83 4.26 10.44
C ILE A 126 -15.46 3.84 11.86
N ASP A 127 -16.03 2.75 12.36
CA ASP A 127 -15.56 2.14 13.61
C ASP A 127 -14.21 1.46 13.38
N CYS A 128 -13.13 2.21 13.62
CA CYS A 128 -11.76 1.76 13.44
C CYS A 128 -11.18 1.05 14.66
N LYS A 129 -11.94 0.90 15.75
CA LYS A 129 -11.40 0.32 16.99
C LYS A 129 -10.99 -1.14 16.78
N ALA A 130 -11.87 -1.94 16.18
CA ALA A 130 -11.56 -3.35 15.87
C ALA A 130 -10.41 -3.47 14.86
N LEU A 131 -10.38 -2.58 13.86
CA LEU A 131 -9.33 -2.52 12.85
C LEU A 131 -7.96 -2.27 13.49
N LEU A 132 -7.82 -1.25 14.35
CA LEU A 132 -6.54 -0.91 14.98
C LEU A 132 -6.10 -1.94 16.02
N LEU A 133 -7.03 -2.45 16.83
CA LEU A 133 -6.72 -3.50 17.80
C LEU A 133 -6.20 -4.78 17.12
N SER A 134 -6.80 -5.15 15.99
CA SER A 134 -6.38 -6.32 15.23
C SER A 134 -5.13 -6.06 14.37
N LEU A 135 -4.97 -4.85 13.81
CA LEU A 135 -3.74 -4.42 13.13
C LEU A 135 -2.51 -4.60 14.03
N LYS A 136 -2.64 -4.22 15.31
CA LYS A 136 -1.55 -4.35 16.28
C LYS A 136 -1.08 -5.78 16.46
N LYS A 137 -1.98 -6.76 16.31
CA LYS A 137 -1.66 -8.19 16.43
C LYS A 137 -0.90 -8.73 15.23
N LEU A 138 -0.92 -8.03 14.10
CA LEU A 138 -0.13 -8.38 12.92
C LEU A 138 1.35 -8.01 13.06
N GLN A 139 1.68 -7.11 14.02
CA GLN A 139 3.06 -6.73 14.26
C GLN A 139 3.84 -7.86 14.93
N GLN A 140 4.98 -8.19 14.33
CA GLN A 140 5.87 -9.24 14.78
C GLN A 140 6.84 -8.74 15.87
N PRO A 141 7.47 -9.66 16.64
CA PRO A 141 8.41 -9.28 17.69
C PRO A 141 9.57 -8.40 17.22
N ASP A 142 10.02 -8.59 15.97
CA ASP A 142 11.11 -7.84 15.32
C ASP A 142 10.67 -6.48 14.76
N GLY A 143 9.37 -6.15 14.80
CA GLY A 143 8.81 -4.90 14.29
C GLY A 143 8.21 -4.98 12.89
N SER A 144 8.41 -6.08 12.17
CA SER A 144 7.76 -6.34 10.88
C SER A 144 6.24 -6.55 11.02
N PHE A 145 5.52 -6.60 9.90
CA PHE A 145 4.07 -6.84 9.89
C PHE A 145 3.73 -7.99 8.95
N MET A 146 2.85 -8.89 9.43
CA MET A 146 2.17 -9.84 8.56
C MET A 146 1.01 -9.14 7.84
N PRO A 147 0.68 -9.52 6.60
CA PRO A 147 -0.45 -8.94 5.89
C PRO A 147 -1.80 -9.46 6.37
N THR A 148 -1.83 -10.64 6.96
CA THR A 148 -3.04 -11.35 7.40
C THR A 148 -2.77 -12.05 8.73
N HIS A 149 -3.84 -12.41 9.44
CA HIS A 149 -3.73 -13.09 10.74
C HIS A 149 -3.26 -14.54 10.66
N ILE A 150 -3.42 -15.19 9.50
CA ILE A 150 -2.97 -16.56 9.26
C ILE A 150 -1.48 -16.67 8.93
N GLY A 151 -0.81 -15.53 8.79
CA GLY A 151 0.60 -15.45 8.41
C GLY A 151 0.83 -15.46 6.91
N ALA A 152 1.89 -14.78 6.50
CA ALA A 152 2.44 -14.76 5.15
C ALA A 152 3.85 -14.13 5.21
N GLU A 153 4.33 -13.55 4.11
CA GLU A 153 5.58 -12.80 4.09
C GLU A 153 5.52 -11.54 4.98
N THR A 154 6.68 -11.14 5.51
CA THR A 154 6.81 -9.94 6.33
C THR A 154 7.87 -9.03 5.70
N ASP A 155 7.43 -7.98 5.03
CA ASP A 155 8.31 -7.04 4.34
C ASP A 155 7.89 -5.57 4.53
N LEU A 156 8.72 -4.65 4.03
CA LEU A 156 8.50 -3.21 4.19
C LEU A 156 7.17 -2.70 3.64
N ARG A 157 6.52 -3.37 2.69
CA ARG A 157 5.19 -2.95 2.17
C ARG A 157 4.18 -2.94 3.29
N PHE A 158 4.23 -3.94 4.17
CA PHE A 158 3.27 -4.11 5.26
C PHE A 158 3.55 -3.16 6.41
N VAL A 159 4.82 -2.83 6.66
CA VAL A 159 5.17 -1.76 7.60
C VAL A 159 4.64 -0.41 7.11
N TYR A 160 4.82 -0.11 5.81
CA TYR A 160 4.24 1.09 5.20
C TYR A 160 2.71 1.12 5.26
N CYS A 161 2.04 0.01 4.90
CA CYS A 161 0.59 -0.07 4.96
C CYS A 161 0.08 0.18 6.40
N ALA A 162 0.69 -0.45 7.41
CA ALA A 162 0.31 -0.24 8.81
C ALA A 162 0.49 1.22 9.25
N ALA A 163 1.62 1.85 8.89
CA ALA A 163 1.88 3.25 9.21
C ALA A 163 0.91 4.21 8.49
N ALA A 164 0.63 3.96 7.22
CA ALA A 164 -0.33 4.75 6.43
C ALA A 164 -1.75 4.63 6.96
N ILE A 165 -2.18 3.43 7.36
CA ILE A 165 -3.49 3.20 7.99
C ILE A 165 -3.60 4.01 9.29
N CYS A 166 -2.63 3.87 10.20
CA CYS A 166 -2.62 4.64 11.46
C CYS A 166 -2.64 6.15 11.20
N SER A 167 -1.87 6.61 10.20
CA SER A 167 -1.81 8.03 9.84
C SER A 167 -3.10 8.55 9.20
N MET A 168 -3.79 7.78 8.36
CA MET A 168 -5.05 8.20 7.73
C MET A 168 -6.19 8.31 8.74
N LEU A 169 -6.17 7.44 9.76
CA LEU A 169 -7.14 7.39 10.85
C LEU A 169 -6.80 8.31 12.03
N ASP A 170 -5.62 8.96 11.99
CA ASP A 170 -5.09 9.78 13.08
C ASP A 170 -5.04 9.05 14.45
N ASP A 171 -4.77 7.74 14.42
CA ASP A 171 -4.69 6.89 15.61
C ASP A 171 -3.55 5.87 15.48
N TRP A 172 -2.54 6.02 16.33
CA TRP A 172 -1.32 5.20 16.35
C TRP A 172 -1.37 4.05 17.36
N THR A 173 -2.52 3.77 17.99
CA THR A 173 -2.67 2.66 18.94
C THR A 173 -2.49 1.29 18.29
N GLY A 174 -2.67 1.22 16.97
CA GLY A 174 -2.55 0.02 16.13
C GLY A 174 -1.14 -0.47 15.85
N MET A 175 -0.07 0.22 16.30
CA MET A 175 1.30 -0.25 16.13
C MET A 175 2.27 0.24 17.20
N ASP A 176 3.35 -0.51 17.41
CA ASP A 176 4.56 -0.04 18.07
C ASP A 176 5.50 0.61 17.05
N LYS A 177 5.55 1.95 17.06
CA LYS A 177 6.38 2.73 16.13
C LYS A 177 7.88 2.49 16.32
N LEU A 178 8.33 2.25 17.54
CA LEU A 178 9.76 2.11 17.82
C LEU A 178 10.29 0.80 17.25
N LYS A 179 9.56 -0.30 17.46
CA LYS A 179 9.90 -1.59 16.83
C LYS A 179 9.84 -1.53 15.31
N ALA A 180 8.79 -0.91 14.76
CA ALA A 180 8.68 -0.73 13.31
C ALA A 180 9.86 0.07 12.74
N LYS A 181 10.30 1.13 13.43
CA LYS A 181 11.52 1.87 13.07
C LYS A 181 12.76 0.97 13.08
N GLU A 182 12.97 0.20 14.14
CA GLU A 182 14.13 -0.71 14.26
C GLU A 182 14.16 -1.72 13.10
N TYR A 183 13.02 -2.31 12.76
CA TYR A 183 12.90 -3.18 11.60
C TYR A 183 13.27 -2.46 10.29
N ILE A 184 12.70 -1.28 10.04
CA ILE A 184 13.00 -0.50 8.82
C ILE A 184 14.51 -0.20 8.72
N LEU A 185 15.14 0.22 9.81
CA LEU A 185 16.58 0.51 9.82
C LEU A 185 17.41 -0.73 9.49
N SER A 186 16.99 -1.92 9.92
CA SER A 186 17.66 -3.18 9.58
C SER A 186 17.52 -3.57 8.10
N CYS A 187 16.60 -2.94 7.35
CA CYS A 187 16.42 -3.15 5.92
C CYS A 187 17.27 -2.22 5.03
N GLN A 188 18.00 -1.25 5.59
CA GLN A 188 18.92 -0.44 4.80
C GLN A 188 20.11 -1.32 4.34
N SER A 189 20.31 -1.42 3.03
CA SER A 189 21.34 -2.26 2.44
C SER A 189 22.67 -1.53 2.30
N TYR A 190 23.71 -2.27 1.93
CA TYR A 190 25.10 -1.79 1.84
C TYR A 190 25.31 -0.67 0.80
N ASP A 191 24.40 -0.51 -0.16
CA ASP A 191 24.43 0.50 -1.22
C ASP A 191 23.63 1.76 -0.86
N GLY A 192 22.99 1.79 0.32
CA GLY A 192 22.28 2.96 0.87
C GLY A 192 20.76 2.94 0.68
N GLY A 193 20.26 2.18 -0.30
CA GLY A 193 18.81 1.96 -0.47
C GLY A 193 18.25 1.00 0.59
N PHE A 194 16.97 0.69 0.47
CA PHE A 194 16.33 -0.32 1.32
C PHE A 194 15.85 -1.52 0.51
N GLY A 195 16.19 -2.71 1.01
CA GLY A 195 15.63 -3.96 0.56
C GLY A 195 14.28 -4.25 1.20
N MET A 196 13.50 -5.17 0.63
CA MET A 196 12.16 -5.53 1.13
C MET A 196 12.21 -6.14 2.54
N VAL A 197 13.26 -6.90 2.81
CA VAL A 197 13.55 -7.55 4.10
C VAL A 197 15.02 -7.33 4.48
N PRO A 198 15.40 -7.51 5.76
CA PRO A 198 16.80 -7.35 6.19
C PRO A 198 17.77 -8.19 5.35
N GLY A 199 18.85 -7.56 4.89
CA GLY A 199 19.89 -8.21 4.09
C GLY A 199 19.56 -8.42 2.59
N SER A 200 18.38 -7.99 2.12
CA SER A 200 18.04 -8.06 0.69
C SER A 200 18.63 -6.88 -0.12
N GLU A 201 18.65 -7.03 -1.45
CA GLU A 201 19.07 -5.98 -2.37
C GLU A 201 18.11 -4.79 -2.32
N SER A 202 18.68 -3.59 -2.45
CA SER A 202 17.90 -2.36 -2.47
C SER A 202 16.96 -2.30 -3.67
N HIS A 203 15.71 -1.92 -3.39
CA HIS A 203 14.66 -1.82 -4.39
C HIS A 203 13.92 -0.50 -4.24
N GLY A 204 13.47 0.10 -5.35
CA GLY A 204 12.74 1.38 -5.33
C GLY A 204 11.47 1.33 -4.47
N GLY A 205 10.72 0.23 -4.57
CA GLY A 205 9.53 0.02 -3.74
C GLY A 205 9.84 -0.12 -2.25
N GLY A 206 10.89 -0.86 -1.89
CA GLY A 206 11.32 -1.02 -0.49
C GLY A 206 11.80 0.30 0.09
N THR A 207 12.61 1.03 -0.67
CA THR A 207 13.10 2.37 -0.33
C THR A 207 11.98 3.37 -0.12
N PHE A 208 10.98 3.42 -1.02
CA PHE A 208 9.79 4.24 -0.83
C PHE A 208 9.05 3.86 0.46
N CYS A 209 8.78 2.58 0.68
CA CYS A 209 8.06 2.10 1.86
C CYS A 209 8.77 2.47 3.17
N ALA A 210 10.09 2.27 3.25
CA ALA A 210 10.92 2.63 4.40
C ALA A 210 10.84 4.13 4.72
N VAL A 211 11.15 4.97 3.74
CA VAL A 211 11.21 6.43 3.93
C VAL A 211 9.82 6.98 4.25
N ALA A 212 8.79 6.58 3.50
CA ALA A 212 7.43 7.04 3.73
C ALA A 212 6.91 6.61 5.12
N ALA A 213 7.15 5.36 5.54
CA ALA A 213 6.73 4.90 6.86
C ALA A 213 7.42 5.67 8.00
N LEU A 214 8.74 5.89 7.90
CA LEU A 214 9.48 6.68 8.88
C LEU A 214 8.98 8.13 8.94
N HIS A 215 8.62 8.71 7.78
CA HIS A 215 8.06 10.05 7.72
C HIS A 215 6.71 10.13 8.41
N LEU A 216 5.79 9.22 8.07
CA LEU A 216 4.46 9.15 8.68
C LEU A 216 4.54 8.95 10.20
N MET A 217 5.47 8.11 10.67
CA MET A 217 5.68 7.88 12.11
C MET A 217 6.33 9.05 12.86
N GLY A 218 6.83 10.06 12.13
CA GLY A 218 7.50 11.24 12.68
C GLY A 218 8.98 11.04 13.01
N PHE A 219 9.63 10.02 12.45
CA PHE A 219 11.06 9.75 12.68
C PHE A 219 12.00 10.44 11.70
N ILE A 220 11.49 10.91 10.56
CA ILE A 220 12.24 11.77 9.64
C ILE A 220 11.42 13.02 9.32
N GLN A 221 12.07 14.17 9.43
CA GLN A 221 11.49 15.46 9.05
C GLN A 221 11.95 15.87 7.64
N VAL A 222 11.17 16.73 6.99
CA VAL A 222 11.46 17.25 5.64
C VAL A 222 12.78 18.04 5.61
N ASP A 223 13.18 18.65 6.73
CA ASP A 223 14.50 19.26 6.86
C ASP A 223 15.58 18.19 7.07
N LEU A 224 16.10 17.68 5.95
CA LEU A 224 17.20 16.70 5.91
C LEU A 224 18.46 17.18 6.65
N ALA A 225 18.68 18.49 6.78
CA ALA A 225 19.85 19.03 7.48
C ALA A 225 19.79 18.78 9.00
N SER A 226 18.59 18.71 9.57
CA SER A 226 18.37 18.38 10.98
C SER A 226 18.62 16.90 11.27
N ASN A 227 18.23 16.01 10.36
CA ASN A 227 18.37 14.56 10.51
C ASN A 227 19.84 14.07 10.38
N LEU A 228 20.72 14.83 9.71
CA LEU A 228 22.16 14.53 9.59
C LEU A 228 22.90 14.54 10.94
N ARG A 229 22.30 15.04 12.01
CA ARG A 229 22.91 15.18 13.34
C ARG A 229 22.60 14.03 14.29
N ASP A 230 21.66 13.15 13.95
CA ASP A 230 21.27 12.03 14.81
C ASP A 230 22.04 10.75 14.45
N SER A 231 22.87 10.26 15.37
CA SER A 231 23.76 9.11 15.14
C SER A 231 23.07 7.73 15.23
N THR A 232 21.74 7.70 15.40
CA THR A 232 20.91 6.47 15.47
C THR A 232 19.96 6.33 14.27
N SER A 233 20.30 7.04 13.19
CA SER A 233 19.44 7.29 12.05
C SER A 233 19.93 6.59 10.78
N ILE A 234 19.03 6.51 9.79
CA ILE A 234 19.30 6.09 8.41
C ILE A 234 20.58 6.78 7.91
N ASP A 235 21.42 6.07 7.15
CA ASP A 235 22.47 6.74 6.40
C ASP A 235 21.85 7.53 5.23
N ILE A 236 21.44 8.77 5.51
CA ILE A 236 20.79 9.67 4.56
C ILE A 236 21.73 10.00 3.40
N CYS A 237 23.04 10.10 3.65
CA CYS A 237 24.01 10.40 2.62
C CYS A 237 24.08 9.29 1.58
N MET A 238 24.13 8.02 2.03
CA MET A 238 24.13 6.87 1.14
C MET A 238 22.77 6.70 0.45
N LEU A 239 21.66 6.89 1.17
CA LEU A 239 20.32 6.87 0.58
C LEU A 239 20.17 7.89 -0.56
N LEU A 240 20.60 9.13 -0.36
CA LEU A 240 20.53 10.17 -1.39
C LEU A 240 21.41 9.81 -2.61
N LYS A 241 22.60 9.26 -2.38
CA LYS A 241 23.47 8.78 -3.47
C LYS A 241 22.81 7.67 -4.25
N TRP A 242 22.20 6.70 -3.57
CA TRP A 242 21.47 5.60 -4.19
C TRP A 242 20.32 6.11 -5.07
N CYS A 243 19.49 7.03 -4.54
CA CYS A 243 18.39 7.63 -5.31
C CYS A 243 18.86 8.32 -6.61
N LEU A 244 19.97 9.07 -6.54
CA LEU A 244 20.55 9.75 -7.71
C LEU A 244 21.12 8.76 -8.74
N GLN A 245 21.68 7.64 -8.29
CA GLN A 245 22.17 6.60 -9.21
C GLN A 245 21.04 5.93 -9.98
N VAL A 246 19.91 5.65 -9.32
CA VAL A 246 18.72 5.09 -9.98
C VAL A 246 18.21 6.02 -11.10
N GLU A 247 18.18 7.33 -10.87
CA GLU A 247 17.80 8.31 -11.89
C GLU A 247 18.72 8.26 -13.13
N LEU A 248 20.04 8.18 -12.92
CA LEU A 248 21.02 8.12 -14.01
C LEU A 248 20.90 6.83 -14.83
N VAL A 249 20.65 5.68 -14.19
CA VAL A 249 20.43 4.41 -14.89
C VAL A 249 19.16 4.47 -15.75
N LEU A 250 18.06 5.02 -15.23
CA LEU A 250 16.82 5.19 -16.00
C LEU A 250 17.02 6.12 -17.21
N ASN A 251 17.81 7.18 -17.05
CA ASN A 251 18.17 8.09 -18.14
C ASN A 251 19.06 7.41 -19.21
N HIS A 252 19.97 6.51 -18.81
CA HIS A 252 20.79 5.74 -19.74
C HIS A 252 19.99 4.66 -20.48
N VAL A 253 19.10 3.93 -19.81
CA VAL A 253 18.26 2.90 -20.44
C VAL A 253 17.30 3.54 -21.45
N SER A 254 16.70 4.68 -21.11
CA SER A 254 15.84 5.43 -22.04
C SER A 254 16.60 6.00 -23.25
N ALA A 255 17.89 6.31 -23.10
CA ALA A 255 18.75 6.72 -24.21
C ALA A 255 19.19 5.57 -25.14
N ILE A 256 19.22 4.32 -24.65
CA ILE A 256 19.61 3.12 -25.43
C ILE A 256 18.41 2.51 -26.20
N SER A 257 17.19 2.76 -25.74
CA SER A 257 15.94 2.25 -26.36
C SER A 257 15.59 2.70 -27.80
N PRO A 258 16.21 3.71 -28.48
CA PRO A 258 15.82 4.02 -29.86
C PRO A 258 16.33 3.03 -30.92
N LEU A 259 17.10 2.00 -30.55
CA LEU A 259 17.86 1.17 -31.51
C LEU A 259 17.36 -0.26 -31.71
N VAL A 260 16.23 -0.67 -31.13
CA VAL A 260 15.67 -2.02 -31.39
C VAL A 260 14.44 -1.91 -32.31
N PRO A 261 14.51 -2.40 -33.56
CA PRO A 261 13.34 -2.43 -34.44
C PRO A 261 12.28 -3.34 -33.84
N SER A 262 11.04 -2.85 -33.83
CA SER A 262 9.84 -3.56 -33.42
C SER A 262 9.47 -4.67 -34.41
N HIS A 263 10.20 -5.78 -34.38
CA HIS A 263 9.73 -7.06 -34.89
C HIS A 263 10.24 -8.18 -33.99
N VAL A 264 9.33 -9.12 -33.68
CA VAL A 264 9.49 -10.30 -32.83
C VAL A 264 9.19 -10.05 -31.35
N ILE A 265 7.90 -9.95 -31.00
CA ILE A 265 7.26 -10.83 -30.01
C ILE A 265 5.82 -11.09 -30.52
N LEU A 266 5.60 -12.31 -31.05
CA LEU A 266 4.30 -12.98 -31.09
C LEU A 266 4.26 -13.92 -29.88
#